data_AF-A0A5M3XH38-F1
#
_entry.id   AF-A0A5M3XH38-F1
#
_cell.length_a   1.000
_cell.length_b   1.000
_cell.length_c   1.000
_cell.angle_alpha   90.00
_cell.angle_beta   90.00
_cell.angle_gamma   90.00
#
_symmetry.space_group_name_H-M   'P 1'
#
loop_
_entity.id
_entity.type
_entity.pdbx_description
1 polymer ?
#
loop_
_entity_poly.entity_id
_entity_poly.type
_entity_poly.pdbx_seq_one_letter_code
_entity_poly.pdbx_strand_id
1 'polypeptide(L)'
;MQLIDIARSYAEADKEDAEATTTIRLHHYLEACMVEDTRARRMLTETGFTIPERPRPEPLGDGGFRLDPDLNHAIGWARGMRAGLGGDADWSLCFLVGGLAGTGSFDRWLRRRGVDLDALCRSLSEELGEAAAVCGTRPRYSLDPPIRLPKPEAEALMRDLRSRGLKFMMNYKDDGTIIIIPEEDPAPGMSVP
;
A
#
# COMPACT_ATOMS: atom_id res chain seq x y z
N MET A 1 -12.98 -11.25 12.39
CA MET A 1 -12.39 -11.22 13.73
C MET A 1 -11.01 -11.86 13.70
N GLN A 2 -10.84 -13.06 13.15
CA GLN A 2 -9.56 -13.76 13.02
C GLN A 2 -8.42 -12.99 12.31
N LEU A 3 -8.69 -12.24 11.24
CA LEU A 3 -7.62 -11.54 10.49
C LEU A 3 -6.91 -10.42 11.30
N ILE A 4 -7.64 -9.70 12.17
CA ILE A 4 -7.02 -8.66 13.01
C ILE A 4 -6.10 -9.30 14.04
N ASP A 5 -6.50 -10.44 14.61
CA ASP A 5 -5.70 -11.17 15.61
C ASP A 5 -4.41 -11.74 14.99
N ILE A 6 -4.49 -12.26 13.76
CA ILE A 6 -3.32 -12.72 13.00
C ILE A 6 -2.43 -11.52 12.64
N ALA A 7 -3.01 -10.41 12.16
CA ALA A 7 -2.26 -9.20 11.80
C ALA A 7 -1.54 -8.59 13.00
N ARG A 8 -2.19 -8.59 14.16
CA ARG A 8 -1.60 -8.17 15.42
C ARG A 8 -0.35 -9.00 15.75
N SER A 9 -0.46 -10.30 15.61
CA SER A 9 0.62 -11.23 15.89
C SER A 9 1.82 -11.00 14.96
N TYR A 10 1.57 -10.56 13.71
CA TYR A 10 2.63 -10.07 12.81
C TYR A 10 3.23 -8.72 13.22
N ALA A 11 2.41 -7.78 13.70
CA ALA A 11 2.87 -6.47 14.18
C ALA A 11 3.82 -6.60 15.38
N GLU A 12 3.51 -7.50 16.31
CA GLU A 12 4.35 -7.78 17.48
C GLU A 12 5.67 -8.47 17.10
N ALA A 13 5.68 -9.29 16.04
CA ALA A 13 6.87 -9.98 15.56
C ALA A 13 7.77 -9.10 14.67
N ASP A 14 7.32 -7.91 14.26
CA ASP A 14 8.04 -7.04 13.34
C ASP A 14 9.19 -6.30 14.07
N LYS A 15 10.36 -6.95 14.12
CA LYS A 15 11.56 -6.44 14.80
C LYS A 15 12.25 -5.27 14.08
N GLU A 16 11.80 -4.90 12.88
CA GLU A 16 12.38 -3.81 12.10
C GLU A 16 11.96 -2.42 12.60
N ASP A 17 11.00 -2.31 13.53
CA ASP A 17 10.46 -1.03 13.98
C ASP A 17 10.15 -1.04 15.49
N ALA A 18 10.96 -0.33 16.28
CA ALA A 18 10.83 -0.26 17.73
C ALA A 18 9.55 0.47 18.20
N GLU A 19 8.88 1.22 17.32
CA GLU A 19 7.56 1.83 17.57
C GLU A 19 6.38 0.93 17.13
N ALA A 20 6.65 -0.22 16.48
CA ALA A 20 5.61 -1.09 15.90
C ALA A 20 4.90 -2.01 16.90
N THR A 21 5.31 -2.06 18.16
CA THR A 21 4.79 -3.06 19.12
C THR A 21 3.31 -2.89 19.48
N THR A 22 2.64 -1.79 19.09
CA THR A 22 1.23 -1.54 19.42
C THR A 22 0.37 -1.07 18.22
N THR A 23 0.92 -1.05 16.99
CA THR A 23 0.21 -0.52 15.81
C THR A 23 0.13 -1.55 14.69
N ILE A 24 -1.09 -1.91 14.28
CA ILE A 24 -1.32 -2.78 13.14
C ILE A 24 -1.35 -1.92 11.86
N ARG A 25 -0.44 -2.22 10.94
CA ARG A 25 -0.29 -1.53 9.66
C ARG A 25 -0.85 -2.36 8.51
N LEU A 26 -0.98 -1.74 7.34
CA LEU A 26 -1.43 -2.36 6.09
C LEU A 26 -0.74 -3.69 5.80
N HIS A 27 0.59 -3.74 5.92
CA HIS A 27 1.34 -4.94 5.58
C HIS A 27 1.11 -6.10 6.54
N HIS A 28 0.95 -5.82 7.84
CA HIS A 28 0.60 -6.85 8.82
C HIS A 28 -0.76 -7.49 8.49
N TYR A 29 -1.72 -6.66 8.06
CA TYR A 29 -3.05 -7.14 7.67
C TYR A 29 -3.02 -7.90 6.34
N LEU A 30 -2.21 -7.46 5.38
CA LEU A 30 -1.99 -8.22 4.16
C LEU A 30 -1.37 -9.59 4.45
N GLU A 31 -0.35 -9.65 5.30
CA GLU A 31 0.27 -10.91 5.75
C GLU A 31 -0.78 -11.83 6.39
N ALA A 32 -1.68 -11.30 7.21
CA ALA A 32 -2.81 -12.05 7.77
C ALA A 32 -3.77 -12.59 6.70
N CYS A 33 -4.15 -11.78 5.70
CA CYS A 33 -4.96 -12.23 4.57
C CYS A 33 -4.33 -13.41 3.83
N MET A 34 -3.00 -13.42 3.67
CA MET A 34 -2.28 -14.48 2.95
C MET A 34 -2.13 -15.80 3.73
N VAL A 35 -2.42 -15.83 5.04
CA VAL A 35 -2.35 -17.07 5.86
C VAL A 35 -3.47 -18.04 5.48
N GLU A 36 -4.67 -17.51 5.30
CA GLU A 36 -5.88 -18.31 5.05
C GLU A 36 -6.23 -18.36 3.55
N ASP A 37 -5.87 -17.31 2.81
CA ASP A 37 -6.33 -17.09 1.44
C ASP A 37 -5.30 -17.49 0.39
N THR A 38 -5.70 -18.47 -0.43
CA THR A 38 -4.85 -19.01 -1.50
C THR A 38 -4.86 -18.16 -2.77
N ARG A 39 -5.85 -17.30 -3.00
CA ARG A 39 -6.03 -16.60 -4.28
C ARG A 39 -5.26 -15.28 -4.31
N ALA A 40 -5.46 -14.42 -3.31
CA ALA A 40 -4.67 -13.19 -3.17
C ALA A 40 -3.17 -13.48 -3.04
N ARG A 41 -2.82 -14.52 -2.27
CA ARG A 41 -1.44 -15.00 -2.13
C ARG A 41 -0.85 -15.46 -3.46
N ARG A 42 -1.62 -16.23 -4.26
CA ARG A 42 -1.17 -16.70 -5.58
C ARG A 42 -0.91 -15.53 -6.52
N MET A 43 -1.85 -14.58 -6.62
CA MET A 43 -1.72 -13.41 -7.47
C MET A 43 -0.51 -12.54 -7.10
N LEU A 44 -0.27 -12.33 -5.80
CA LEU A 44 0.93 -11.64 -5.33
C LEU A 44 2.22 -12.41 -5.71
N THR A 45 2.23 -13.72 -5.52
CA THR A 45 3.41 -14.55 -5.83
C THR A 45 3.71 -14.55 -7.34
N GLU A 46 2.68 -14.66 -8.19
CA GLU A 46 2.79 -14.60 -9.65
C GLU A 46 3.31 -13.25 -10.15
N THR A 47 3.10 -12.19 -9.38
CA THR A 47 3.59 -10.84 -9.67
C THR A 47 4.94 -10.53 -9.02
N GLY A 48 5.59 -11.53 -8.42
CA GLY A 48 6.95 -11.43 -7.90
C GLY A 48 7.06 -11.18 -6.39
N PHE A 49 5.94 -11.19 -5.65
CA PHE A 49 5.97 -11.05 -4.20
C PHE A 49 6.74 -12.20 -3.55
N THR A 50 7.80 -11.86 -2.81
CA THR A 50 8.48 -12.81 -1.94
C THR A 50 7.76 -12.89 -0.60
N ILE A 51 7.15 -14.04 -0.32
CA ILE A 51 6.47 -14.28 0.95
C ILE A 51 7.51 -14.30 2.07
N PRO A 52 7.36 -13.43 3.10
CA PRO A 52 8.21 -13.51 4.27
C PRO A 52 8.04 -14.88 4.94
N GLU A 53 9.13 -15.65 5.05
CA GLU A 53 9.13 -16.86 5.87
C GLU A 53 9.07 -16.47 7.34
N ARG A 54 7.85 -16.29 7.84
CA ARG A 54 7.56 -16.03 9.25
C ARG A 54 6.70 -17.20 9.76
N PRO A 55 7.08 -17.88 10.85
CA PRO A 55 6.19 -18.85 11.47
C PRO A 55 4.88 -18.14 11.83
N ARG A 56 3.74 -18.84 11.69
CA ARG A 56 2.45 -18.30 12.11
C ARG A 56 2.59 -17.84 13.57
N PRO A 57 2.49 -16.53 13.85
CA PRO A 57 2.70 -16.05 15.20
C PRO A 57 1.54 -16.51 16.09
N GLU A 58 1.84 -16.86 17.34
CA GLU A 58 0.82 -17.26 18.32
C GLU A 58 0.01 -16.03 18.74
N PRO A 59 -1.34 -16.14 18.85
CA PRO A 59 -2.15 -15.04 19.34
C PRO A 59 -1.81 -14.75 20.81
N LEU A 60 -1.32 -13.55 21.10
CA LEU A 60 -1.05 -13.08 22.46
C LEU A 60 -2.21 -12.19 22.95
N GLY A 61 -2.56 -12.27 24.24
CA GLY A 61 -3.80 -11.74 24.85
C GLY A 61 -4.03 -10.22 24.74
N ASP A 62 -5.18 -9.69 25.16
CA ASP A 62 -5.78 -8.37 24.81
C ASP A 62 -4.98 -7.06 25.10
N GLY A 63 -3.77 -6.91 24.55
CA GLY A 63 -3.07 -5.63 24.51
C GLY A 63 -3.87 -4.59 23.72
N GLY A 64 -3.82 -3.32 24.15
CA GLY A 64 -4.46 -2.22 23.44
C GLY A 64 -3.74 -1.88 22.13
N PHE A 65 -4.13 -2.53 21.04
CA PHE A 65 -3.63 -2.24 19.70
C PHE A 65 -4.46 -1.15 19.02
N ARG A 66 -3.77 -0.27 18.29
CA ARG A 66 -4.40 0.69 17.38
C ARG A 66 -4.22 0.24 15.93
N LEU A 67 -5.25 0.48 15.12
CA LEU A 67 -5.15 0.34 13.67
C LEU A 67 -4.54 1.62 13.10
N ASP A 68 -3.55 1.45 12.24
CA ASP A 68 -3.03 2.56 11.45
C ASP A 68 -4.16 3.22 10.63
N PRO A 69 -4.19 4.56 10.49
CA PRO A 69 -5.22 5.25 9.72
C PRO A 69 -5.34 4.74 8.28
N ASP A 70 -4.22 4.40 7.63
CA ASP A 70 -4.22 3.91 6.26
C ASP A 70 -4.79 2.49 6.18
N LEU A 71 -4.57 1.67 7.21
CA LEU A 71 -5.21 0.36 7.34
C LEU A 71 -6.73 0.50 7.51
N ASN A 72 -7.19 1.40 8.37
CA ASN A 72 -8.61 1.68 8.55
C ASN A 72 -9.27 2.11 7.23
N HIS A 73 -8.59 2.97 6.47
CA HIS A 73 -9.05 3.41 5.16
C HIS A 73 -9.16 2.25 4.17
N ALA A 74 -8.13 1.40 4.07
CA ALA A 74 -8.13 0.25 3.18
C ALA A 74 -9.22 -0.79 3.54
N ILE A 75 -9.46 -1.04 4.84
CA ILE A 75 -10.56 -1.89 5.29
C ILE A 75 -11.92 -1.29 4.88
N GLY A 76 -12.07 0.03 5.02
CA GLY A 76 -13.27 0.75 4.57
C GLY A 76 -13.52 0.57 3.07
N TRP A 77 -12.48 0.78 2.25
CA TRP A 77 -12.54 0.53 0.81
C TRP A 77 -12.88 -0.91 0.47
N ALA A 78 -12.22 -1.88 1.11
CA ALA A 78 -12.47 -3.29 0.90
C ALA A 78 -13.92 -3.68 1.19
N ARG A 79 -14.51 -3.13 2.27
CA ARG A 79 -15.94 -3.32 2.60
C ARG A 79 -16.85 -2.74 1.53
N GLY A 80 -16.59 -1.51 1.09
CA GLY A 80 -17.38 -0.86 0.04
C GLY A 80 -17.31 -1.62 -1.28
N MET A 81 -16.11 -2.04 -1.68
CA MET A 81 -15.87 -2.83 -2.88
C MET A 81 -16.58 -4.18 -2.83
N ARG A 82 -16.44 -4.93 -1.74
CA ARG A 82 -17.13 -6.21 -1.56
C ARG A 82 -18.65 -6.04 -1.58
N ALA A 83 -19.19 -4.98 -0.97
CA ALA A 83 -20.61 -4.70 -1.04
C ALA A 83 -21.08 -4.39 -2.49
N GLY A 84 -20.27 -3.67 -3.26
CA GLY A 84 -20.57 -3.34 -4.67
C GLY A 84 -20.43 -4.51 -5.64
N LEU A 85 -19.48 -5.42 -5.40
CA LEU A 85 -19.25 -6.63 -6.21
C LEU A 85 -20.16 -7.81 -5.81
N GLY A 86 -20.85 -7.71 -4.68
CA GLY A 86 -21.63 -8.79 -4.09
C GLY A 86 -20.90 -9.46 -2.92
N GLY A 87 -21.67 -9.90 -1.91
CA GLY A 87 -21.15 -10.42 -0.63
C GLY A 87 -20.19 -11.62 -0.75
N ASP A 88 -20.18 -12.30 -1.88
CA ASP A 88 -19.32 -13.46 -2.16
C ASP A 88 -17.95 -13.07 -2.76
N ALA A 89 -17.72 -11.78 -3.06
CA ALA A 89 -16.44 -11.31 -3.54
C ALA A 89 -15.34 -11.56 -2.49
N ASP A 90 -14.18 -12.01 -2.98
CA ASP A 90 -13.02 -12.36 -2.18
C ASP A 90 -12.53 -11.15 -1.36
N TRP A 91 -12.53 -11.31 -0.03
CA TRP A 91 -12.16 -10.24 0.88
C TRP A 91 -10.71 -9.81 0.73
N SER A 92 -9.79 -10.75 0.49
CA SER A 92 -8.37 -10.48 0.40
C SER A 92 -8.02 -9.74 -0.89
N LEU A 93 -8.71 -10.06 -2.00
CA LEU A 93 -8.61 -9.30 -3.24
C LEU A 93 -9.19 -7.89 -3.11
N CYS A 94 -10.36 -7.74 -2.47
CA CYS A 94 -10.93 -6.43 -2.18
C CYS A 94 -10.01 -5.60 -1.27
N PHE A 95 -9.36 -6.23 -0.29
CA PHE A 95 -8.38 -5.58 0.57
C PHE A 95 -7.12 -5.17 -0.19
N LEU A 96 -6.61 -6.01 -1.09
CA LEU A 96 -5.49 -5.66 -1.96
C LEU A 96 -5.79 -4.41 -2.78
N VAL A 97 -6.96 -4.36 -3.43
CA VAL A 97 -7.38 -3.15 -4.15
C VAL A 97 -7.51 -1.95 -3.22
N GLY A 98 -8.16 -2.11 -2.07
CA GLY A 98 -8.35 -1.02 -1.10
C GLY A 98 -7.04 -0.47 -0.51
N GLY A 99 -6.08 -1.35 -0.23
CA GLY A 99 -4.74 -0.98 0.24
C GLY A 99 -3.95 -0.24 -0.83
N LEU A 100 -4.06 -0.70 -2.07
CA LEU A 100 -3.39 -0.10 -3.20
C LEU A 100 -4.05 1.22 -3.67
N ALA A 101 -5.36 1.41 -3.46
CA ALA A 101 -6.07 2.66 -3.72
C ALA A 101 -5.73 3.78 -2.72
N GLY A 102 -5.09 3.41 -1.60
CA GLY A 102 -4.71 4.31 -0.52
C GLY A 102 -3.37 5.04 -0.74
N THR A 103 -2.59 5.16 0.32
CA THR A 103 -1.33 5.92 0.31
C THR A 103 -0.19 5.13 -0.35
N GLY A 104 0.75 5.81 -1.02
CA GLY A 104 1.90 5.19 -1.69
C GLY A 104 2.88 4.43 -0.78
N SER A 105 2.61 4.35 0.52
CA SER A 105 3.39 3.58 1.50
C SER A 105 3.28 2.07 1.26
N PHE A 106 2.08 1.58 0.93
CA PHE A 106 1.79 0.18 0.66
C PHE A 106 2.44 -0.27 -0.66
N ASP A 107 2.29 0.55 -1.70
CA ASP A 107 2.93 0.35 -3.00
C ASP A 107 4.45 0.23 -2.89
N ARG A 108 5.07 1.13 -2.11
CA ARG A 108 6.51 1.09 -1.86
C ARG A 108 6.91 -0.20 -1.14
N TRP A 109 6.12 -0.62 -0.16
CA TRP A 109 6.36 -1.86 0.58
C TRP A 109 6.26 -3.10 -0.31
N LEU A 110 5.30 -3.15 -1.23
CA LEU A 110 5.13 -4.22 -2.21
C LEU A 110 6.28 -4.24 -3.24
N ARG A 111 6.65 -3.08 -3.80
CA ARG A 111 7.79 -2.96 -4.73
C ARG A 111 9.10 -3.44 -4.11
N ARG A 112 9.35 -3.10 -2.84
CA ARG A 112 10.52 -3.59 -2.09
C ARG A 112 10.56 -5.11 -1.93
N ARG A 113 9.43 -5.79 -2.08
CA ARG A 113 9.30 -7.25 -2.03
C ARG A 113 9.19 -7.91 -3.42
N GLY A 114 9.56 -7.18 -4.47
CA GLY A 114 9.66 -7.71 -5.83
C GLY A 114 8.35 -7.68 -6.63
N VAL A 115 7.30 -7.05 -6.11
CA VAL A 115 6.01 -7.00 -6.81
C VAL A 115 6.07 -6.07 -8.01
N ASP A 116 5.77 -6.60 -9.19
CA ASP A 116 5.36 -5.84 -10.36
C ASP A 116 3.92 -5.33 -10.13
N LEU A 117 3.82 -4.08 -9.66
CA LEU A 117 2.53 -3.45 -9.39
C LEU A 117 1.67 -3.30 -10.65
N ASP A 118 2.27 -3.16 -11.83
CA ASP A 118 1.51 -3.03 -13.09
C ASP A 118 0.88 -4.36 -13.47
N ALA A 119 1.64 -5.46 -13.34
CA ALA A 119 1.11 -6.81 -13.48
C ALA A 119 0.02 -7.11 -12.45
N LEU A 120 0.25 -6.76 -11.17
CA LEU A 120 -0.75 -6.94 -10.10
C LEU A 120 -2.04 -6.17 -10.37
N CYS A 121 -1.95 -4.91 -10.80
CA CYS A 121 -3.14 -4.13 -11.12
C CYS A 121 -3.91 -4.70 -12.32
N ARG A 122 -3.21 -5.21 -13.35
CA ARG A 122 -3.86 -5.91 -14.47
C ARG A 122 -4.58 -7.17 -14.00
N SER A 123 -3.93 -8.03 -13.21
CA SER A 123 -4.56 -9.25 -12.68
C SER A 123 -5.76 -8.95 -11.78
N LEU A 124 -5.68 -7.92 -10.93
CA LEU A 124 -6.82 -7.48 -10.12
C LEU A 124 -7.98 -6.95 -10.98
N SER A 125 -7.66 -6.27 -12.09
CA SER A 125 -8.66 -5.75 -13.03
C SER A 125 -9.34 -6.86 -13.83
N GLU A 126 -8.60 -7.90 -14.23
CA GLU A 126 -9.15 -9.09 -14.87
C GLU A 126 -10.05 -9.89 -13.93
N GLU A 127 -9.70 -9.95 -12.64
CA GLU A 127 -10.43 -10.72 -11.63
C GLU A 127 -11.68 -10.01 -11.11
N LEU A 128 -11.61 -8.68 -10.89
CA LEU A 128 -12.69 -7.90 -10.27
C LEU A 128 -13.41 -6.95 -11.24
N GLY A 129 -12.99 -6.91 -12.50
CA GLY A 129 -13.58 -6.06 -13.54
C GLY A 129 -13.37 -4.56 -13.30
N GLU A 130 -14.32 -3.75 -13.75
CA GLU A 130 -14.27 -2.27 -13.66
C GLU A 130 -14.15 -1.76 -12.21
N ALA A 131 -14.55 -2.54 -11.20
CA ALA A 131 -14.39 -2.17 -9.80
C ALA A 131 -12.92 -2.02 -9.38
N ALA A 132 -12.00 -2.74 -10.02
CA ALA A 132 -10.57 -2.61 -9.80
C ALA A 132 -9.91 -1.52 -10.66
N ALA A 133 -10.65 -0.79 -11.51
CA ALA A 133 -10.10 0.32 -12.30
C ALA A 133 -9.53 1.47 -11.44
N VAL A 134 -9.95 1.55 -10.16
CA VAL A 134 -9.37 2.43 -9.13
C VAL A 134 -7.86 2.14 -8.94
N CYS A 135 -7.41 0.94 -9.29
CA CYS A 135 -5.99 0.59 -9.32
C CYS A 135 -5.19 1.26 -10.43
N GLY A 136 -5.83 1.54 -11.58
CA GLY A 136 -5.18 2.07 -12.78
C GLY A 136 -5.11 3.60 -12.83
N THR A 137 -5.89 4.31 -12.02
CA THR A 137 -5.97 5.79 -12.00
C THR A 137 -4.98 6.44 -11.02
N ARG A 138 -3.99 5.69 -10.55
CA ARG A 138 -3.09 6.13 -9.47
C ARG A 138 -1.95 7.03 -9.96
N PRO A 139 -1.56 8.01 -9.14
CA PRO A 139 -0.28 8.68 -9.27
C PRO A 139 0.86 7.67 -9.19
N ARG A 140 1.55 7.44 -10.31
CA ARG A 140 2.84 6.75 -10.30
C ARG A 140 3.87 7.76 -9.82
N TYR A 141 4.75 7.41 -8.89
CA TYR A 141 5.77 8.33 -8.40
C TYR A 141 7.15 7.88 -8.87
N SER A 142 7.93 8.80 -9.44
CA SER A 142 9.30 8.53 -9.85
C SER A 142 10.16 8.37 -8.60
N LEU A 143 10.45 7.12 -8.23
CA LEU A 143 11.17 6.79 -6.99
C LEU A 143 12.68 6.92 -7.10
N ASP A 144 13.27 7.15 -8.29
CA ASP A 144 14.72 7.06 -8.43
C ASP A 144 15.38 8.07 -9.41
N PRO A 145 16.38 8.84 -8.94
CA PRO A 145 16.71 9.10 -7.53
C PRO A 145 15.73 10.13 -6.92
N PRO A 146 15.31 9.93 -5.65
CA PRO A 146 14.46 10.89 -4.96
C PRO A 146 15.22 12.21 -4.76
N ILE A 147 14.56 13.33 -5.02
CA ILE A 147 15.18 14.65 -5.04
C ILE A 147 15.39 15.11 -3.59
N ARG A 148 16.64 15.34 -3.18
CA ARG A 148 17.00 15.80 -1.83
C ARG A 148 17.52 17.22 -1.92
N LEU A 149 16.83 18.14 -1.27
CA LEU A 149 17.16 19.56 -1.32
C LEU A 149 17.08 20.19 0.06
N PRO A 150 17.90 21.22 0.35
CA PRO A 150 17.67 22.12 1.48
C PRO A 150 16.28 22.76 1.40
N LYS A 151 15.70 23.11 2.56
CA LYS A 151 14.34 23.68 2.65
C LYS A 151 14.02 24.80 1.63
N PRO A 152 14.88 25.82 1.40
CA PRO A 152 14.56 26.89 0.44
C PRO A 152 14.42 26.38 -1.01
N GLU A 153 15.30 25.46 -1.42
CA GLU A 153 15.30 24.88 -2.76
C GLU A 153 14.14 23.90 -2.95
N ALA A 154 13.83 23.14 -1.91
CA ALA A 154 12.65 22.28 -1.87
C ALA A 154 11.35 23.08 -2.00
N GLU A 155 11.21 24.21 -1.29
CA GLU A 155 10.04 25.09 -1.40
C GLU A 155 9.88 25.67 -2.81
N ALA A 156 10.98 26.02 -3.47
CA ALA A 156 10.97 26.47 -4.86
C ALA A 156 10.52 25.35 -5.82
N LEU A 157 11.06 24.14 -5.68
CA LEU A 157 10.68 22.98 -6.48
C LEU A 157 9.20 22.60 -6.28
N MET A 158 8.73 22.58 -5.03
CA MET A 158 7.33 22.30 -4.72
C MET A 158 6.39 23.34 -5.35
N ARG A 159 6.80 24.61 -5.40
CA ARG A 159 6.02 25.67 -6.07
C ARG A 159 5.96 25.46 -7.58
N ASP A 160 7.08 25.08 -8.20
CA ASP A 160 7.15 24.76 -9.64
C ASP A 160 6.29 23.54 -10.01
N LEU A 161 6.38 22.45 -9.24
CA LEU A 161 5.56 21.26 -9.47
C LEU A 161 4.06 21.59 -9.35
N ARG A 162 3.67 22.39 -8.34
CA ARG A 162 2.29 22.86 -8.19
C ARG A 162 1.83 23.76 -9.35
N SER A 163 2.67 24.67 -9.84
CA SER A 163 2.30 25.55 -10.95
C SER A 163 2.08 24.77 -12.25
N ARG A 164 2.74 23.61 -12.39
CA ARG A 164 2.57 22.66 -13.49
C ARG A 164 1.43 21.66 -13.27
N GLY A 165 0.72 21.73 -12.15
CA GLY A 165 -0.36 20.79 -11.81
C GLY A 165 0.10 19.38 -11.42
N LEU A 166 1.41 19.17 -11.20
CA LEU A 166 1.98 17.87 -10.85
C LEU A 166 1.86 17.59 -9.35
N LYS A 167 1.50 16.36 -8.99
CA LYS A 167 1.52 15.91 -7.59
C LYS A 167 2.94 15.46 -7.21
N PHE A 168 3.21 15.48 -5.91
CA PHE A 168 4.47 15.01 -5.36
C PHE A 168 4.30 14.65 -3.87
N MET A 169 5.12 13.70 -3.42
CA MET A 169 5.29 13.42 -1.98
C MET A 169 6.48 14.23 -1.45
N MET A 170 6.42 14.56 -0.15
CA MET A 170 7.54 15.19 0.56
C MET A 170 7.80 14.52 1.91
N ASN A 171 9.05 14.51 2.36
CA ASN A 171 9.43 14.09 3.71
C ASN A 171 10.53 15.00 4.26
N TYR A 172 10.37 15.46 5.50
CA TYR A 172 11.34 16.31 6.20
C TYR A 172 12.35 15.44 6.94
N LYS A 173 13.62 15.85 6.95
CA LYS A 173 14.70 15.20 7.68
C LYS A 173 15.21 16.10 8.81
N ASP A 174 15.76 15.48 9.84
CA ASP A 174 16.26 16.17 11.04
C ASP A 174 17.46 17.08 10.73
N ASP A 175 18.17 16.82 9.64
CA ASP A 175 19.28 17.63 9.12
C ASP A 175 18.83 18.86 8.30
N GLY A 176 17.51 19.12 8.23
CA GLY A 176 16.93 20.24 7.49
C GLY A 176 16.74 19.97 5.99
N THR A 177 17.04 18.77 5.52
CA THR A 177 16.81 18.35 4.13
C THR A 177 15.35 17.96 3.92
N ILE A 178 14.80 18.23 2.74
CA ILE A 178 13.49 17.76 2.30
C ILE A 178 13.69 16.81 1.13
N ILE A 179 13.07 15.62 1.23
CA ILE A 179 13.01 14.65 0.15
C ILE A 179 11.71 14.89 -0.63
N ILE A 180 11.80 15.10 -1.93
CA ILE A 180 10.67 15.29 -2.85
C ILE A 180 10.66 14.14 -3.86
N ILE A 181 9.47 13.56 -4.08
CA ILE A 181 9.25 12.47 -5.03
C ILE A 181 8.08 12.88 -5.94
N PRO A 182 8.36 13.33 -7.18
CA PRO A 182 7.32 13.77 -8.11
C PRO A 182 6.52 12.59 -8.67
N GLU A 183 5.28 12.87 -9.08
CA GLU A 183 4.48 11.98 -9.93
C GLU A 183 5.19 11.79 -11.29
N GLU A 184 5.24 10.57 -11.81
CA GLU A 184 5.66 10.27 -13.18
C GLU A 184 4.66 10.94 -14.14
N ASP A 185 5.16 11.58 -15.19
CA ASP A 185 4.28 11.97 -16.29
C ASP A 185 3.59 10.71 -16.82
N PRO A 186 2.26 10.74 -17.06
CA PRO A 186 1.59 9.60 -17.68
C PRO A 186 2.31 9.28 -19.00
N ALA A 187 2.65 8.01 -19.20
CA ALA A 187 3.26 7.56 -20.45
C ALA A 187 2.47 8.13 -21.65
N PRO A 188 3.15 8.54 -22.74
CA PRO A 188 2.49 9.15 -23.87
C PRO A 188 1.40 8.20 -24.41
N GLY A 189 0.13 8.57 -24.22
CA GLY A 189 -1.04 7.77 -24.60
C GLY A 189 -2.10 7.58 -23.52
N MET A 190 -1.79 7.89 -22.25
CA MET A 190 -2.78 7.85 -21.16
C MET A 190 -3.32 9.25 -20.88
N SER A 191 -4.37 9.64 -21.60
CA SER A 191 -5.14 10.85 -21.29
C SER A 191 -5.81 10.67 -19.93
N VAL A 192 -5.51 11.53 -18.97
CA VAL A 192 -6.29 11.63 -17.72
C VAL A 192 -7.52 12.52 -18.02
N PRO A 193 -8.76 12.08 -17.70
CA PRO A 193 -9.96 12.89 -17.88
C PRO A 193 -10.02 14.12 -16.97
#